data_AF-A0A8C6VG71-F1
#
_entry.id   AF-A0A8C6VG71-F1
#
_cell.length_a   1.000
_cell.length_b   1.000
_cell.length_c   1.000
_cell.angle_alpha   90.00
_cell.angle_beta   90.00
_cell.angle_gamma   90.00
#
_symmetry.space_group_name_H-M   'P 1'
#
loop_
_entity.id
_entity.type
_entity.pdbx_description
1 polymer ?
#
loop_
_entity_poly.entity_id
_entity_poly.type
_entity_poly.pdbx_seq_one_letter_code
_entity_poly.pdbx_strand_id
1 'polypeptide(L)'
;MDQLRADNAQVSQQVALLTAQVAQMQAARPCRKCPVAVPDKFDGSLAQFPAFLGQCQLYMSLWPEDFPTDRDKVGVLISLLSGSAACWATPLLTQPNQVLDNYSEFCHQSQAMFEDPVRNPSLGRLRGHSQFHGCSFC
;
A
#
# COMPACT_ATOMS: atom_id res chain seq x y z
N MET A 1 -14.99 14.34 -51.17
CA MET A 1 -13.91 14.88 -50.32
C MET A 1 -14.48 15.76 -49.22
N ASP A 2 -15.47 16.60 -49.49
CA ASP A 2 -16.10 17.47 -48.47
C ASP A 2 -16.79 16.71 -47.33
N GLN A 3 -17.44 15.59 -47.62
CA GLN A 3 -18.08 14.74 -46.60
C GLN A 3 -17.07 14.25 -45.54
N LEU A 4 -15.93 13.70 -45.98
CA LEU A 4 -14.87 13.27 -45.06
C LEU A 4 -14.29 14.44 -44.25
N ARG A 5 -14.22 15.64 -44.83
CA ARG A 5 -13.75 16.83 -44.11
C ARG A 5 -14.74 17.24 -43.02
N ALA A 6 -16.04 17.17 -43.30
CA ALA A 6 -17.09 17.46 -42.33
C ALA A 6 -17.11 16.42 -41.19
N ASP A 7 -17.01 15.14 -41.51
CA ASP A 7 -17.00 14.06 -40.52
C ASP A 7 -15.75 14.14 -39.62
N ASN A 8 -14.58 14.42 -40.19
CA ASN A 8 -13.33 14.57 -39.43
C ASN A 8 -13.35 15.82 -38.52
N ALA A 9 -13.99 16.90 -38.97
CA ALA A 9 -14.24 18.07 -38.13
C ALA A 9 -15.19 17.74 -36.97
N GLN A 10 -16.25 16.96 -37.22
CA GLN A 10 -17.18 16.52 -36.17
C GLN A 10 -16.49 15.64 -35.14
N VAL A 11 -15.68 14.66 -35.57
CA VAL A 11 -14.90 13.79 -34.68
C VAL A 11 -13.92 14.61 -33.85
N SER A 12 -13.19 15.53 -34.47
CA SER A 12 -12.26 16.41 -33.76
C SER A 12 -12.96 17.24 -32.68
N GLN A 13 -14.16 17.74 -32.99
CA GLN A 13 -14.95 18.52 -32.03
C GLN A 13 -15.48 17.66 -30.88
N GLN A 14 -15.91 16.41 -31.17
CA GLN A 14 -16.35 15.47 -30.14
C GLN A 14 -15.19 15.07 -29.22
N VAL A 15 -14.00 14.81 -29.77
CA VAL A 15 -12.79 14.52 -29.00
C VAL A 15 -12.42 15.71 -28.11
N ALA A 16 -12.52 16.95 -28.60
CA ALA A 16 -12.25 18.15 -27.80
C ALA A 16 -13.21 18.27 -26.60
N LEU A 17 -14.51 18.01 -26.80
CA LEU A 17 -15.51 18.04 -25.73
C LEU A 17 -15.28 16.94 -24.68
N LEU A 18 -15.03 15.71 -25.12
CA LEU A 18 -14.70 14.59 -24.24
C LEU A 18 -13.42 14.87 -23.44
N THR A 19 -12.40 15.41 -24.09
CA THR A 19 -11.12 15.77 -23.44
C THR A 19 -11.33 16.85 -22.38
N ALA A 20 -12.17 17.85 -22.65
CA ALA A 20 -12.50 18.89 -21.67
C ALA A 20 -13.26 18.32 -20.46
N GLN A 21 -14.20 17.40 -20.66
CA GLN A 21 -14.91 16.72 -19.57
C GLN A 21 -13.97 15.88 -18.70
N VAL A 22 -13.03 15.16 -19.33
CA VAL A 22 -11.99 14.39 -18.61
C VAL A 22 -11.09 15.33 -17.80
N ALA A 23 -10.66 16.46 -18.38
CA ALA A 23 -9.86 17.45 -17.67
C ALA A 23 -10.61 18.05 -16.46
N GLN A 24 -11.92 18.29 -16.58
CA GLN A 24 -12.77 18.77 -15.47
C GLN A 24 -12.91 17.73 -14.35
N MET A 25 -13.09 16.44 -14.68
CA MET A 25 -13.09 15.37 -13.67
C MET A 25 -11.73 15.21 -12.97
N GLN A 26 -10.63 15.45 -13.69
CA GLN A 26 -9.27 15.36 -13.14
C GLN A 26 -8.91 16.57 -12.29
N ALA A 27 -9.32 17.79 -12.67
CA ALA A 27 -9.09 19.02 -11.90
C ALA A 27 -9.91 19.09 -10.60
N ALA A 28 -11.02 18.35 -10.52
CA ALA A 28 -11.83 18.20 -9.32
C ALA A 28 -11.29 17.14 -8.36
N ARG A 29 -10.21 16.40 -8.69
CA ARG A 29 -9.50 15.62 -7.67
C ARG A 29 -8.94 16.65 -6.68
N PRO A 30 -9.45 16.72 -5.44
CA PRO A 30 -8.86 17.60 -4.47
C PRO A 30 -7.39 17.18 -4.39
N CYS A 31 -6.46 18.12 -4.56
CA CYS A 31 -5.12 17.92 -4.05
C CYS A 31 -5.29 17.84 -2.53
N ARG A 32 -5.59 16.63 -2.05
CA ARG A 32 -5.87 16.34 -0.67
C ARG A 32 -4.53 16.54 0.03
N LYS A 33 -4.30 17.76 0.50
CA LYS A 33 -3.33 17.99 1.55
C LYS A 33 -3.96 17.42 2.82
N CYS A 34 -3.98 16.09 3.01
CA CYS A 34 -4.27 15.63 4.37
C CYS A 34 -3.03 15.91 5.22
N PRO A 35 -3.21 16.56 6.38
CA PRO A 35 -2.15 16.82 7.34
C PRO A 35 -1.77 15.59 8.17
N VAL A 36 -2.35 14.41 7.91
CA VAL A 36 -1.94 13.17 8.56
C VAL A 36 -0.69 12.66 7.84
N ALA A 37 0.44 12.84 8.51
CA ALA A 37 1.70 12.26 8.10
C ALA A 37 1.53 10.76 7.84
N VAL A 38 2.16 10.28 6.78
CA VAL A 38 2.31 8.85 6.52
C VAL A 38 2.86 8.19 7.80
N PRO A 39 2.32 7.05 8.25
CA PRO A 39 2.81 6.38 9.45
C PRO A 39 4.31 6.11 9.35
N ASP A 40 5.00 6.10 10.50
CA ASP A 40 6.42 5.79 10.56
C ASP A 40 6.71 4.34 10.13
N LYS A 41 7.93 4.12 9.63
CA LYS A 41 8.37 2.78 9.26
C LYS A 41 8.50 1.89 10.50
N PHE A 42 8.00 0.66 10.40
CA PHE A 42 8.04 -0.34 11.47
C PHE A 42 9.17 -1.34 11.27
N ASP A 43 10.10 -1.42 12.21
CA ASP A 43 11.31 -2.26 12.14
C ASP A 43 11.09 -3.71 12.62
N GLY A 44 9.98 -3.99 13.29
CA GLY A 44 9.71 -5.28 13.95
C GLY A 44 9.60 -5.20 15.49
N SER A 45 9.63 -4.02 16.08
CA SER A 45 9.49 -3.82 17.53
C SER A 45 8.10 -4.25 18.06
N LEU A 46 8.02 -5.39 18.75
CA LEU A 46 6.76 -5.96 19.28
C LEU A 46 5.94 -4.96 20.10
N ALA A 47 6.60 -4.13 20.90
CA ALA A 47 5.95 -3.13 21.76
C ALA A 47 5.28 -1.99 20.96
N GLN A 48 5.75 -1.73 19.74
CA GLN A 48 5.25 -0.65 18.89
C GLN A 48 4.25 -1.13 17.83
N PHE A 49 4.09 -2.44 17.66
CA PHE A 49 3.21 -3.00 16.66
C PHE A 49 1.73 -2.57 16.80
N PRO A 50 1.12 -2.57 18.00
CA PRO A 50 -0.27 -2.11 18.15
C PRO A 50 -0.45 -0.63 17.76
N ALA A 51 0.52 0.21 18.12
CA ALA A 51 0.51 1.63 17.79
C ALA A 51 0.69 1.85 16.28
N PHE A 52 1.62 1.12 15.65
CA PHE A 52 1.85 1.14 14.20
C PHE A 52 0.59 0.73 13.43
N LEU A 53 -0.04 -0.39 13.81
CA LEU A 53 -1.22 -0.89 13.12
C LEU A 53 -2.40 0.09 13.24
N GLY A 54 -2.59 0.68 14.43
CA GLY A 54 -3.60 1.72 14.66
C GLY A 54 -3.37 2.96 13.80
N GLN A 55 -2.13 3.44 13.68
CA GLN A 55 -1.78 4.56 12.80
C GLN A 55 -2.07 4.24 11.32
N CYS A 56 -1.74 3.03 10.87
CA CYS A 56 -2.02 2.59 9.51
C CYS A 56 -3.53 2.51 9.22
N GLN A 57 -4.31 1.93 10.15
CA GLN A 57 -5.77 1.85 10.04
C GLN A 57 -6.41 3.24 9.97
N LEU A 58 -5.96 4.16 10.81
CA LEU A 58 -6.42 5.54 10.79
C LEU A 58 -6.05 6.23 9.46
N TYR A 59 -4.83 6.05 8.98
CA TYR A 59 -4.39 6.57 7.69
C TYR A 59 -5.27 6.05 6.54
N MET A 60 -5.48 4.73 6.42
CA MET A 60 -6.35 4.17 5.38
C MET A 60 -7.81 4.65 5.48
N SER A 61 -8.31 4.84 6.71
CA SER A 61 -9.68 5.34 6.94
C SER A 61 -9.87 6.79 6.52
N LEU A 62 -8.80 7.61 6.55
CA LEU A 62 -8.83 8.99 6.07
C LEU A 62 -8.81 9.08 4.53
N TRP A 63 -8.34 8.03 3.86
CA TRP A 63 -8.07 8.01 2.43
C TRP A 63 -8.76 6.82 1.71
N PRO A 64 -10.08 6.61 1.89
CA PRO A 64 -10.75 5.41 1.37
C PRO A 64 -10.73 5.31 -0.16
N GLU A 65 -10.62 6.43 -0.87
CA GLU A 65 -10.55 6.48 -2.33
C GLU A 65 -9.18 6.06 -2.88
N ASP A 66 -8.12 6.19 -2.10
CA ASP A 66 -6.75 5.81 -2.47
C ASP A 66 -6.46 4.33 -2.16
N PHE A 67 -7.28 3.69 -1.31
CA PHE A 67 -7.16 2.28 -0.93
C PHE A 67 -8.48 1.50 -1.16
N PRO A 68 -8.98 1.41 -2.41
CA PRO A 68 -10.26 0.78 -2.71
C PRO A 68 -10.24 -0.74 -2.55
N THR A 69 -9.09 -1.39 -2.67
CA THR A 69 -8.96 -2.85 -2.52
C THR A 69 -8.20 -3.22 -1.25
N ASP A 70 -8.45 -4.43 -0.74
CA ASP A 70 -7.68 -4.96 0.38
C ASP A 70 -6.20 -5.16 0.01
N ARG A 71 -5.90 -5.40 -1.27
CA ARG A 71 -4.54 -5.45 -1.80
C ARG A 71 -3.82 -4.11 -1.67
N ASP A 72 -4.50 -2.99 -1.91
CA ASP A 72 -3.90 -1.65 -1.74
C ASP A 72 -3.59 -1.37 -0.26
N LYS A 73 -4.49 -1.77 0.63
CA LYS A 73 -4.31 -1.65 2.09
C LYS A 73 -3.14 -2.50 2.61
N VAL A 74 -3.03 -3.74 2.13
CA VAL A 74 -1.90 -4.62 2.47
C VAL A 74 -0.60 -4.08 1.86
N GLY A 75 -0.65 -3.56 0.63
CA GLY A 75 0.50 -2.94 -0.03
C GLY A 75 1.09 -1.78 0.76
N VAL A 76 0.26 -0.86 1.27
CA VAL A 76 0.75 0.26 2.09
C VAL A 76 1.34 -0.24 3.41
N LEU A 77 0.70 -1.19 4.09
CA LEU A 77 1.24 -1.80 5.31
C LEU A 77 2.62 -2.40 5.08
N ILE A 78 2.80 -3.19 4.02
CA ILE A 78 4.07 -3.83 3.67
C ILE A 78 5.13 -2.78 3.33
N SER A 79 4.78 -1.71 2.61
CA SER A 79 5.71 -0.61 2.28
C SER A 79 6.25 0.16 3.49
N LEU A 80 5.49 0.13 4.58
CA LEU A 80 5.85 0.74 5.86
C LEU A 80 6.67 -0.22 6.74
N LEU A 81 6.82 -1.48 6.37
CA LEU A 81 7.73 -2.39 7.06
C LEU A 81 9.19 -2.08 6.71
N SER A 82 10.07 -2.29 7.68
CA SER A 82 11.51 -2.15 7.56
C SER A 82 12.22 -3.22 8.40
N GLY A 83 13.53 -3.35 8.22
CA GLY A 83 14.37 -4.27 8.98
C GLY A 83 13.82 -5.70 9.02
N SER A 84 13.65 -6.24 10.23
CA SER A 84 13.18 -7.61 10.43
C SER A 84 11.73 -7.82 10.00
N ALA A 85 10.88 -6.79 10.07
CA ALA A 85 9.50 -6.89 9.63
C ALA A 85 9.40 -7.01 8.10
N ALA A 86 10.25 -6.30 7.35
CA ALA A 86 10.32 -6.44 5.90
C ALA A 86 10.81 -7.84 5.48
N CYS A 87 11.79 -8.40 6.19
CA CYS A 87 12.24 -9.78 5.97
C CYS A 87 11.10 -10.80 6.15
N TRP A 88 10.22 -10.60 7.14
CA TRP A 88 9.05 -11.44 7.35
C TRP A 88 8.03 -11.35 6.19
N ALA A 89 7.83 -10.15 5.62
CA ALA A 89 6.89 -9.96 4.51
C ALA A 89 7.43 -10.44 3.15
N THR A 90 8.76 -10.58 3.00
CA THR A 90 9.41 -11.02 1.75
C THR A 90 8.86 -12.34 1.16
N PRO A 91 8.69 -13.43 1.93
CA PRO A 91 8.07 -14.65 1.41
C PRO A 91 6.61 -14.48 1.00
N LEU A 92 5.87 -13.56 1.65
CA LEU A 92 4.47 -13.26 1.29
C LEU A 92 4.37 -12.59 -0.09
N LEU A 93 5.38 -11.80 -0.48
CA LEU A 93 5.45 -11.10 -1.77
C LEU A 93 5.95 -11.98 -2.92
N THR A 94 6.82 -12.95 -2.63
CA THR A 94 7.48 -13.78 -3.64
C THR A 94 6.68 -15.03 -4.02
N GLN A 95 5.75 -15.44 -3.17
CA GLN A 95 4.89 -16.61 -3.41
C GLN A 95 3.45 -16.17 -3.68
N PRO A 96 2.71 -16.90 -4.54
CA PRO A 96 1.28 -16.64 -4.72
C PRO A 96 0.56 -16.92 -3.41
N ASN A 97 0.20 -15.87 -2.69
CA ASN A 97 -0.47 -15.96 -1.41
C ASN A 97 -1.71 -15.07 -1.39
N GLN A 98 -2.87 -15.67 -1.10
CA GLN A 98 -4.15 -14.97 -1.01
C GLN A 98 -4.22 -14.01 0.21
N VAL A 99 -3.28 -14.13 1.15
CA VAL A 99 -3.10 -13.19 2.27
C VAL A 99 -2.94 -11.74 1.79
N LEU A 100 -2.29 -11.52 0.65
CA LEU A 100 -2.08 -10.16 0.14
C LEU A 100 -3.37 -9.51 -0.35
N ASP A 101 -4.37 -10.31 -0.72
CA ASP A 101 -5.67 -9.85 -1.20
C ASP A 101 -6.73 -9.86 -0.09
N ASN A 102 -6.34 -10.19 1.16
CA ASN A 102 -7.22 -10.20 2.33
C ASN A 102 -6.60 -9.44 3.50
N TYR A 103 -7.08 -8.22 3.69
CA TYR A 103 -6.59 -7.31 4.73
C TYR A 103 -6.71 -7.88 6.15
N SER A 104 -7.83 -8.55 6.44
CA SER A 104 -8.09 -9.12 7.77
C SER A 104 -7.13 -10.26 8.08
N GLU A 105 -6.88 -11.14 7.10
CA GLU A 105 -5.95 -12.26 7.27
C GLU A 105 -4.52 -11.75 7.45
N PHE A 106 -4.11 -10.73 6.69
CA PHE A 106 -2.81 -10.10 6.86
C PHE A 106 -2.64 -9.48 8.26
N CYS A 107 -3.65 -8.76 8.76
CA CYS A 107 -3.62 -8.18 10.11
C CYS A 107 -3.52 -9.27 11.18
N HIS A 108 -4.25 -10.37 11.03
CA HIS A 108 -4.20 -11.49 11.98
C HIS A 108 -2.83 -12.19 11.98
N GLN A 109 -2.23 -12.42 10.80
CA GLN A 109 -0.89 -13.01 10.69
C GLN A 109 0.20 -12.10 11.27
N SER A 110 0.11 -10.80 11.01
CA SER A 110 1.08 -9.83 11.54
C SER A 110 0.91 -9.64 13.06
N GLN A 111 -0.30 -9.59 13.59
CA GLN A 111 -0.56 -9.63 15.04
C GLN A 111 0.00 -10.89 15.70
N ALA A 112 -0.28 -12.06 15.13
CA ALA A 112 0.27 -13.32 15.63
C ALA A 112 1.80 -13.37 15.60
N MET A 113 2.43 -12.66 14.66
CA MET A 113 3.88 -12.56 14.53
C MET A 113 4.49 -11.55 15.51
N PHE A 114 3.86 -10.39 15.72
CA PHE A 114 4.45 -9.26 16.42
C PHE A 114 3.86 -8.98 17.81
N GLU A 115 2.76 -9.62 18.22
CA GLU A 115 2.20 -9.51 19.58
C GLU A 115 2.48 -10.72 20.46
N ASP A 116 2.80 -11.89 19.87
CA ASP A 116 3.06 -13.13 20.62
C ASP A 116 4.52 -13.61 20.47
N PRO A 117 5.41 -13.32 21.45
CA PRO A 117 6.79 -13.78 21.42
C PRO A 117 6.95 -15.29 21.65
N VAL A 118 5.91 -16.01 22.07
CA VAL A 118 5.94 -17.46 22.35
C VAL A 118 5.60 -18.27 21.10
N ARG A 119 4.76 -17.75 20.21
CA ARG A 119 4.27 -18.47 19.02
C ARG A 119 5.20 -18.46 17.80
N ASN A 120 6.23 -17.60 17.75
CA ASN A 120 7.15 -17.61 16.61
C ASN A 120 8.66 -17.56 16.98
N PRO A 121 9.32 -18.72 17.18
CA PRO A 121 10.76 -18.80 17.44
C PRO A 121 11.64 -18.27 16.29
N SER A 122 11.08 -18.01 15.10
CA SER A 122 11.81 -17.45 13.95
C SER A 122 12.28 -16.01 14.18
N LEU A 123 11.54 -15.20 14.95
CA LEU A 123 11.98 -13.87 15.39
C LEU A 123 13.07 -13.95 16.46
N GLY A 124 13.03 -14.97 17.33
CA GLY A 124 14.10 -15.27 18.26
C GLY A 124 15.42 -15.60 17.55
N ARG A 125 15.35 -16.22 16.37
CA ARG A 125 16.52 -16.52 15.51
C ARG A 125 17.07 -15.29 14.78
N LEU A 126 16.20 -14.35 14.38
CA LEU A 126 16.62 -13.04 13.85
C LEU A 126 17.25 -12.17 14.94
N ARG A 127 16.83 -12.30 16.20
CA ARG A 127 17.48 -11.66 17.36
C ARG A 127 18.90 -12.16 17.65
N GLY A 128 19.28 -13.35 17.15
CA GLY A 128 20.62 -13.93 17.33
C GLY A 128 21.63 -13.62 16.22
N HIS A 129 21.18 -13.16 15.05
CA HIS A 129 22.05 -12.73 13.96
C HIS A 129 22.18 -11.20 13.95
N SER A 130 22.85 -10.67 14.98
CA SER A 130 23.59 -9.42 14.83
C SER A 130 24.81 -9.68 13.94
N GLN A 131 24.58 -9.94 12.65
CA GLN A 131 25.55 -9.77 11.59
C GLN A 131 24.80 -9.23 10.39
N PHE A 132 24.73 -7.90 10.37
CA PHE A 132 24.55 -7.10 9.17
C PHE A 132 25.42 -7.68 8.05
N HIS A 133 24.80 -8.28 7.06
CA HIS A 133 25.33 -8.25 5.71
C HIS A 133 24.15 -7.95 4.78
N GLY A 134 24.28 -6.84 4.07
CA GLY A 134 23.20 -6.08 3.46
C GLY A 134 22.19 -6.91 2.67
N CYS A 135 20.91 -6.74 3.00
CA CYS A 135 19.88 -6.72 1.97
C CYS A 135 20.01 -5.40 1.20
N SER A 136 20.99 -5.38 0.31
CA SER A 136 20.99 -4.49 -0.85
C SER A 136 20.17 -5.20 -1.92
N PHE A 137 18.92 -4.82 -2.08
CA PHE A 137 18.19 -5.05 -3.33
C PHE A 137 17.40 -3.78 -3.62
N CYS A 138 17.98 -3.01 -4.56
CA CYS A 138 17.35 -1.95 -5.32
C CYS A 138 16.13 -2.45 -6.09
#